data_AF-A0A949RVQ8-F1
#
_entry.id   AF-A0A949RVQ8-F1
#
_cell.length_a   1.000
_cell.length_b   1.000
_cell.length_c   1.000
_cell.angle_alpha   90.00
_cell.angle_beta   90.00
_cell.angle_gamma   90.00
#
_symmetry.space_group_name_H-M   'P 1'
#
loop_
_entity.id
_entity.type
_entity.pdbx_description
1 polymer ?
#
loop_
_entity_poly.entity_id
_entity_poly.type
_entity_poly.pdbx_seq_one_letter_code
_entity_poly.pdbx_strand_id
1 'polypeptide(L)'
;MRNTRTTRRPLLREREKQRQRTQLTGPRIRCPLCEWRPSAEDLWGCLCGHAWHTFDTGGICPSCLHQWKVTQCHSCNGWPAHSDWYEY
;
A
#
# COMPACT_ATOMS: atom_id res chain seq x y z
N MET A 1 -31.41 -14.43 47.09
CA MET A 1 -31.03 -14.66 45.67
C MET A 1 -30.93 -13.32 44.94
N ARG A 2 -29.75 -12.99 44.42
CA ARG A 2 -29.50 -12.23 43.17
C ARG A 2 -28.01 -11.91 43.11
N ASN A 3 -27.26 -12.72 42.37
CA ASN A 3 -25.83 -12.54 42.12
C ASN A 3 -25.69 -11.82 40.78
N THR A 4 -25.30 -10.54 40.79
CA THR A 4 -25.10 -9.74 39.58
C THR A 4 -23.76 -10.12 38.94
N ARG A 5 -23.82 -11.00 37.94
CA ARG A 5 -22.69 -11.34 37.07
C ARG A 5 -22.26 -10.11 36.25
N THR A 6 -21.16 -9.49 36.65
CA THR A 6 -20.43 -8.48 35.86
C THR A 6 -19.75 -9.15 34.66
N THR A 7 -20.44 -9.22 33.52
CA THR A 7 -19.92 -9.71 32.22
C THR A 7 -19.33 -8.56 31.38
N ARG A 8 -18.31 -7.84 31.89
CA ARG A 8 -17.62 -6.77 31.12
C ARG A 8 -16.27 -7.19 30.51
N ARG A 9 -15.73 -8.35 30.88
CA ARG A 9 -14.38 -8.81 30.46
C ARG A 9 -14.23 -9.39 29.03
N PRO A 10 -15.23 -10.05 28.42
CA PRO A 10 -15.05 -10.66 27.08
C PRO A 10 -14.88 -9.65 25.94
N LEU A 11 -15.66 -8.56 25.97
CA LEU A 11 -15.77 -7.61 24.85
C LEU A 11 -14.52 -6.73 24.64
N LEU A 12 -13.73 -6.48 25.69
CA LEU A 12 -12.48 -5.71 25.58
C LEU A 12 -11.40 -6.50 24.83
N ARG A 13 -11.27 -7.81 25.14
CA ARG A 13 -10.30 -8.71 24.47
C ARG A 13 -10.60 -8.90 22.98
N GLU A 14 -11.87 -8.91 22.60
CA GLU A 14 -12.28 -9.03 21.18
C GLU A 14 -11.93 -7.77 20.38
N ARG A 15 -12.12 -6.58 20.97
CA ARG A 15 -11.74 -5.30 20.37
C ARG A 15 -10.21 -5.15 20.22
N GLU A 16 -9.43 -5.66 21.17
CA GLU A 16 -7.96 -5.68 21.10
C GLU A 16 -7.44 -6.62 20.00
N LYS A 17 -8.03 -7.82 19.85
CA LYS A 17 -7.70 -8.76 18.75
C LYS A 17 -8.03 -8.19 17.37
N GLN A 18 -9.10 -7.41 17.24
CA GLN A 18 -9.44 -6.71 15.99
C GLN A 18 -8.40 -5.62 15.65
N ARG A 19 -7.94 -4.85 16.64
CA ARG A 19 -6.87 -3.83 16.46
C ARG A 19 -5.52 -4.42 16.07
N GLN A 20 -5.22 -5.64 16.52
CA GLN A 20 -3.96 -6.32 16.17
C GLN A 20 -3.96 -6.90 14.75
N ARG A 21 -5.13 -7.26 14.19
CA ARG A 21 -5.27 -7.78 12.82
C ARG A 21 -5.00 -6.73 11.72
N THR A 22 -4.94 -5.44 12.06
CA THR A 22 -4.72 -4.34 11.11
C THR A 22 -3.26 -3.97 10.88
N GLN A 23 -2.29 -4.66 11.49
CA GLN A 23 -0.85 -4.28 11.45
C GLN A 23 0.03 -5.12 10.51
N LEU A 24 -0.53 -5.81 9.52
CA LEU A 24 0.24 -6.25 8.35
C LEU A 24 0.14 -5.17 7.27
N THR A 25 0.67 -3.98 7.55
CA THR A 25 0.79 -2.94 6.53
C THR A 25 1.95 -3.35 5.64
N GLY A 26 1.70 -3.51 4.33
CA GLY A 26 2.77 -3.73 3.35
C GLY A 26 3.84 -2.62 3.36
N PRO A 27 4.87 -2.72 2.50
CA PRO A 27 5.93 -1.71 2.46
C PRO A 27 5.35 -0.31 2.28
N ARG A 28 5.96 0.68 2.94
CA ARG A 28 5.57 2.08 2.73
C ARG A 28 6.11 2.51 1.38
N ILE A 29 5.22 2.95 0.51
CA ILE A 29 5.59 3.43 -0.83
C ILE A 29 5.67 4.95 -0.81
N ARG A 30 6.83 5.50 -1.21
CA ARG A 30 7.00 6.95 -1.45
C ARG A 30 8.08 7.25 -2.48
N CYS A 31 7.99 8.40 -3.12
CA CYS A 31 9.02 8.86 -4.04
C CYS A 31 10.32 9.09 -3.27
N PRO A 32 11.45 8.47 -3.65
CA PRO A 32 12.74 8.67 -2.97
C PRO A 32 13.34 10.07 -3.17
N LEU A 33 12.78 10.85 -4.10
CA LEU A 33 13.29 12.20 -4.42
C LEU A 33 12.55 13.31 -3.67
N CYS A 34 11.26 13.14 -3.39
CA CYS A 34 10.41 14.20 -2.84
C CYS A 34 9.38 13.72 -1.81
N GLU A 35 9.42 12.44 -1.43
CA GLU A 35 8.55 11.82 -0.42
C GLU A 35 7.06 11.75 -0.77
N TRP A 36 6.66 12.17 -1.99
CA TRP A 36 5.28 12.03 -2.46
C TRP A 36 4.79 10.58 -2.36
N ARG A 37 3.56 10.40 -1.90
CA ARG A 37 2.95 9.09 -1.66
C ARG A 37 1.82 8.86 -2.66
N PRO A 38 1.88 7.78 -3.44
CA PRO A 38 0.80 7.46 -4.36
C PRO A 38 -0.48 7.08 -3.60
N SER A 39 -1.59 7.59 -4.08
CA SER A 39 -2.95 7.19 -3.74
C SER A 39 -3.42 6.04 -4.62
N ALA A 40 -4.55 5.42 -4.28
CA ALA A 40 -5.09 4.30 -5.05
C ALA A 40 -5.54 4.71 -6.46
N GLU A 41 -5.81 6.00 -6.67
CA GLU A 41 -6.27 6.58 -7.93
C GLU A 41 -5.12 6.98 -8.87
N ASP A 42 -3.87 6.95 -8.40
CA ASP A 42 -2.71 7.33 -9.21
C ASP A 42 -2.35 6.20 -10.20
N LEU A 43 -2.53 6.46 -11.50
CA LEU A 43 -2.24 5.47 -12.55
C LEU A 43 -0.98 5.84 -13.33
N TRP A 44 -0.26 4.82 -13.79
CA TRP A 44 0.85 4.91 -14.73
C TRP A 44 0.48 4.27 -16.05
N GLY A 45 0.95 4.87 -17.15
CA GLY A 45 0.75 4.34 -18.50
C GLY A 45 1.91 3.45 -18.95
N CYS A 46 1.59 2.34 -19.61
CA CYS A 46 2.57 1.47 -20.26
C CYS A 46 2.73 1.90 -21.72
N LEU A 47 3.86 1.52 -22.34
CA LEU A 47 4.07 1.63 -23.79
C LEU A 47 3.05 0.84 -24.61
N CYS A 48 2.41 -0.19 -24.03
CA CYS A 48 1.32 -0.91 -24.69
C CYS A 48 -0.06 -0.21 -24.59
N GLY A 49 -0.14 0.94 -23.92
CA GLY A 49 -1.38 1.70 -23.73
C GLY A 49 -2.19 1.33 -22.48
N HIS A 50 -1.78 0.30 -21.72
CA HIS A 50 -2.45 -0.06 -20.47
C HIS A 50 -2.13 0.94 -19.36
N ALA A 51 -3.14 1.36 -18.59
CA ALA A 51 -2.99 2.22 -17.42
C ALA A 51 -3.30 1.41 -16.14
N TRP A 52 -2.39 1.44 -15.16
CA TRP A 52 -2.55 0.70 -13.90
C TRP A 52 -1.78 1.36 -12.76
N HIS A 53 -2.10 0.99 -11.52
CA HIS A 53 -1.33 1.40 -10.35
C HIS A 53 -0.05 0.53 -10.27
N THR A 54 1.10 1.15 -10.52
CA THR A 54 2.36 0.43 -10.77
C THR A 54 2.82 -0.43 -9.58
N PHE A 55 2.45 -0.04 -8.36
CA PHE A 55 2.86 -0.74 -7.14
C PHE A 55 2.03 -2.00 -6.84
N ASP A 56 0.88 -2.19 -7.51
CA ASP A 56 0.06 -3.39 -7.34
C ASP A 56 0.77 -4.64 -7.85
N THR A 57 1.66 -4.46 -8.83
CA THR A 57 2.35 -5.55 -9.55
C THR A 57 3.87 -5.46 -9.45
N GLY A 58 4.41 -4.55 -8.64
CA GLY A 58 5.86 -4.34 -8.55
C GLY A 58 6.47 -3.83 -9.87
N GLY A 59 5.77 -2.97 -10.59
CA GLY A 59 6.24 -2.36 -11.84
C GLY A 59 6.05 -3.24 -13.06
N ILE A 60 5.35 -4.37 -12.96
CA ILE A 60 5.07 -5.26 -14.09
C ILE A 60 3.71 -4.88 -14.72
N CYS A 61 3.69 -4.51 -16.00
CA CYS A 61 2.44 -4.27 -16.70
C CYS A 61 1.59 -5.55 -16.75
N PRO A 62 0.35 -5.58 -16.24
CA PRO A 62 -0.49 -6.77 -16.25
C PRO A 62 -0.96 -7.17 -17.66
N SER A 63 -0.96 -6.25 -18.62
CA SER A 63 -1.39 -6.52 -20.00
C SER A 63 -0.30 -7.10 -20.89
N CYS A 64 0.96 -6.67 -20.74
CA CYS A 64 2.05 -7.06 -21.65
C CYS A 64 3.28 -7.66 -20.94
N LEU A 65 3.23 -7.75 -19.60
CA LEU A 65 4.28 -8.30 -18.74
C LEU A 65 5.62 -7.54 -18.78
N HIS A 66 5.65 -6.35 -19.39
CA HIS A 66 6.83 -5.50 -19.34
C HIS A 66 7.12 -5.04 -17.91
N GLN A 67 8.35 -5.27 -17.43
CA GLN A 67 8.80 -4.83 -16.12
C GLN A 67 9.52 -3.48 -16.21
N TRP A 68 8.89 -2.45 -15.66
CA TRP A 68 9.46 -1.12 -15.53
C TRP A 68 10.56 -1.10 -14.47
N LYS A 69 11.74 -0.59 -14.85
CA LYS A 69 12.89 -0.42 -13.93
C LYS A 69 12.91 0.93 -13.24
N VAL A 70 12.19 1.90 -13.79
CA VAL A 70 12.02 3.25 -13.25
C VAL A 70 10.53 3.58 -13.18
N THR A 71 10.15 4.49 -12.29
CA THR A 71 8.75 4.93 -12.13
C THR A 71 8.72 6.44 -12.01
N GLN A 72 7.91 7.09 -12.84
CA GLN A 72 7.73 8.54 -12.78
C GLN A 72 7.02 8.94 -11.48
N CYS A 73 7.50 9.98 -10.82
CA CYS A 73 6.75 10.62 -9.75
C CYS A 73 5.75 11.64 -10.31
N HIS A 74 4.49 11.57 -9.88
CA HIS A 74 3.45 12.53 -10.31
C HIS A 74 3.59 13.91 -9.67
N SER A 75 4.36 14.04 -8.57
CA SER A 75 4.57 15.32 -7.89
C SER A 75 5.83 16.06 -8.34
N CYS A 76 6.98 15.36 -8.49
CA CYS A 76 8.25 16.00 -8.87
C CYS A 76 8.71 15.68 -10.30
N ASN A 77 7.97 14.81 -11.02
CA ASN A 77 8.25 14.39 -12.39
C ASN A 77 9.60 13.67 -12.60
N GLY A 78 10.32 13.36 -11.52
CA GLY A 78 11.54 12.55 -11.56
C GLY A 78 11.26 11.08 -11.89
N TRP A 79 12.30 10.35 -12.32
CA TRP A 79 12.23 8.94 -12.72
C TRP A 79 13.17 8.06 -11.89
N PRO A 80 12.99 7.98 -10.57
CA PRO A 80 13.79 7.09 -9.74
C PRO A 80 13.59 5.61 -10.08
N ALA A 81 14.56 4.78 -9.69
CA ALA A 81 14.43 3.33 -9.84
C ALA A 81 13.19 2.84 -9.09
N HIS A 82 12.46 1.89 -9.68
CA HIS A 82 11.20 1.39 -9.11
C HIS A 82 11.43 0.73 -7.73
N SER A 83 12.57 0.06 -7.56
CA SER A 83 12.98 -0.53 -6.28
C SER A 83 13.08 0.47 -5.13
N ASP A 84 13.47 1.71 -5.43
CA ASP A 84 13.79 2.73 -4.43
C ASP A 84 12.54 3.37 -3.84
N TRP A 85 11.35 3.04 -4.37
CA TRP A 85 10.08 3.51 -3.82
C TRP A 85 9.63 2.73 -2.58
N TYR A 86 10.17 1.53 -2.38
CA TYR A 86 9.74 0.61 -1.32
C TYR A 86 10.56 0.79 -0.06
N GLU A 87 9.86 0.96 1.06
CA GLU A 87 10.49 1.06 2.37
C GLU A 87 9.94 0.05 3.36
N TYR A 88 10.86 -0.55 4.09
CA TYR A 88 10.65 -1.64 5.04
C TYR A 88 10.86 -1.16 6.49
#